data_AF-W4MAM3-F1
#
_entry.id   AF-W4MAM3-F1
#
_cell.length_a   1.000
_cell.length_b   1.000
_cell.length_c   1.000
_cell.angle_alpha   90.00
_cell.angle_beta   90.00
_cell.angle_gamma   90.00
#
_symmetry.space_group_name_H-M   'P 1'
#
loop_
_entity.id
_entity.type
_entity.pdbx_description
1 polymer ?
#
loop_
_entity_poly.entity_id
_entity_poly.type
_entity_poly.pdbx_seq_one_letter_code
_entity_poly.pdbx_strand_id
1 'polypeptide(L)'
;MRRAGFNVTEFTASCNNATTPEAVQRSVAGYIDWMANLPLFDEAIALGWVDRSTLNDMGTKMQQWSEHPDAFLALGRCRALGRKDEH
;
A
#
# COMPACT_ATOMS: atom_id res chain seq x y z
N MET A 1 17.08 13.00 1.45
CA MET A 1 17.95 11.81 1.41
C MET A 1 19.43 12.14 1.48
N ARG A 2 20.05 12.82 0.49
CA ARG A 2 21.50 13.19 0.57
C ARG A 2 21.88 13.99 1.83
N ARG A 3 21.06 14.98 2.22
CA ARG A 3 21.26 15.76 3.46
C ARG A 3 21.16 14.96 4.76
N ALA A 4 20.60 13.74 4.72
CA ALA A 4 20.52 12.83 5.86
C ALA A 4 21.63 11.77 5.85
N GLY A 5 22.65 11.90 4.98
CA GLY A 5 23.78 10.96 4.87
C GLY A 5 23.47 9.69 4.08
N PHE A 6 22.33 9.64 3.37
CA PHE A 6 21.96 8.50 2.53
C PHE A 6 22.32 8.76 1.07
N ASN A 7 23.15 7.88 0.50
CA ASN A 7 23.36 7.78 -0.94
C ASN A 7 22.30 6.84 -1.53
N VAL A 8 21.50 7.35 -2.47
CA VAL A 8 20.49 6.55 -3.17
C VAL A 8 21.22 5.64 -4.15
N THR A 9 21.20 4.34 -3.88
CA THR A 9 21.92 3.35 -4.69
C THR A 9 21.03 2.73 -5.77
N GLU A 10 19.72 2.67 -5.53
CA GLU A 10 18.76 2.06 -6.46
C GLU A 10 17.45 2.84 -6.50
N PHE A 11 16.93 3.00 -7.71
CA PHE A 11 15.60 3.54 -7.99
C PHE A 11 14.86 2.58 -8.90
N THR A 12 13.64 2.21 -8.52
CA THR A 12 12.76 1.41 -9.36
C THR A 12 11.39 2.07 -9.46
N ALA A 13 10.85 2.06 -10.68
CA ALA A 13 9.48 2.42 -10.96
C ALA A 13 8.82 1.26 -11.69
N SER A 14 7.63 0.87 -11.28
CA SER A 14 6.84 -0.15 -11.95
C SER A 14 5.38 0.25 -12.03
N CYS A 15 4.74 -0.16 -13.12
CA CYS A 15 3.30 0.00 -13.33
C CYS A 15 2.70 -1.39 -13.55
N ASN A 16 1.61 -1.68 -12.87
CA ASN A 16 0.83 -2.91 -13.05
C ASN A 16 -0.65 -2.54 -13.17
N ASN A 17 -1.44 -3.43 -13.77
CA ASN A 17 -2.88 -3.32 -13.77
C ASN A 17 -3.53 -4.68 -13.52
N ALA A 18 -4.78 -4.66 -13.05
CA ALA A 18 -5.66 -5.81 -12.96
C ALA A 18 -6.91 -5.50 -13.80
N THR A 19 -7.11 -6.28 -14.86
CA THR A 19 -8.17 -6.08 -15.86
C THR A 19 -9.25 -7.16 -15.83
N THR A 20 -9.17 -8.11 -14.91
CA THR A 20 -10.23 -9.12 -14.70
C THR A 20 -10.78 -9.00 -13.28
N PRO A 21 -12.06 -9.38 -13.05
CA PRO A 21 -12.66 -9.37 -11.71
C PRO A 21 -11.81 -10.14 -10.68
N GLU A 22 -11.30 -11.32 -11.04
CA GLU A 22 -10.49 -12.15 -10.13
C GLU A 22 -9.17 -11.49 -9.77
N ALA A 23 -8.55 -10.79 -10.73
CA ALA A 23 -7.30 -10.07 -10.51
C ALA A 23 -7.50 -8.84 -9.62
N VAL A 24 -8.61 -8.11 -9.80
CA VAL A 24 -8.98 -6.96 -8.97
C VAL A 24 -9.29 -7.40 -7.54
N GLN A 25 -10.14 -8.43 -7.37
CA GLN A 25 -10.48 -8.99 -6.06
C GLN A 25 -9.25 -9.49 -5.32
N ARG A 26 -8.34 -10.22 -6.01
CA ARG A 26 -7.08 -10.69 -5.40
C ARG A 26 -6.20 -9.54 -4.94
N SER A 27 -6.12 -8.48 -5.74
CA SER A 27 -5.32 -7.30 -5.39
C SER A 27 -5.90 -6.57 -4.18
N VAL A 28 -7.22 -6.39 -4.14
CA VAL A 28 -7.92 -5.78 -2.99
C VAL A 28 -7.77 -6.63 -1.74
N ALA A 29 -7.94 -7.95 -1.83
CA ALA A 29 -7.74 -8.85 -0.70
C ALA A 29 -6.31 -8.73 -0.14
N GLY A 30 -5.30 -8.65 -1.02
CA GLY A 30 -3.91 -8.42 -0.61
C GLY A 30 -3.71 -7.07 0.10
N TYR A 31 -4.39 -6.01 -0.34
CA TYR A 31 -4.34 -4.71 0.34
C TYR A 31 -5.00 -4.76 1.73
N ILE A 32 -6.15 -5.43 1.85
CA ILE A 32 -6.86 -5.58 3.13
C ILE A 32 -6.01 -6.39 4.12
N ASP A 33 -5.43 -7.51 3.66
CA ASP A 33 -4.53 -8.33 4.46
C ASP A 33 -3.28 -7.57 4.89
N TRP A 34 -2.71 -6.76 3.99
CA TRP A 34 -1.59 -5.88 4.31
C TRP A 34 -1.93 -4.86 5.40
N MET A 35 -3.13 -4.25 5.35
CA MET A 35 -3.59 -3.32 6.40
C MET A 35 -3.80 -4.03 7.74
N ALA A 36 -4.25 -5.28 7.73
CA ALA A 36 -4.51 -6.04 8.95
C ALA A 36 -3.22 -6.54 9.64
N ASN A 37 -2.15 -6.77 8.88
CA ASN A 37 -0.94 -7.44 9.40
C ASN A 37 0.29 -6.54 9.54
N LEU A 38 0.28 -5.31 9.01
CA LEU A 38 1.40 -4.39 9.21
C LEU A 38 1.27 -3.57 10.50
N PRO A 39 2.33 -3.51 11.35
CA PRO A 39 2.34 -2.68 12.56
C PRO A 39 2.05 -1.20 12.32
N LEU A 40 2.31 -0.71 11.10
CA LEU A 40 2.09 0.68 10.69
C LEU A 40 0.69 1.20 11.05
N PHE A 41 -0.35 0.39 10.86
CA PHE A 41 -1.72 0.82 11.11
C PHE A 41 -2.06 0.84 12.59
N ASP A 42 -1.54 -0.10 13.38
CA ASP A 42 -1.67 -0.08 14.83
C ASP A 42 -0.93 1.12 15.45
N GLU A 43 0.26 1.46 14.94
CA GLU A 43 1.00 2.66 15.31
C GLU A 43 0.22 3.94 14.97
N ALA A 44 -0.36 4.01 13.77
CA ALA A 44 -1.19 5.15 13.36
C ALA A 44 -2.43 5.32 14.25
N ILE A 45 -3.05 4.21 14.70
CA ILE A 45 -4.15 4.23 15.67
C ILE A 45 -3.67 4.76 17.02
N ALA A 46 -2.53 4.26 17.53
CA ALA A 46 -1.98 4.68 18.82
C ALA A 46 -1.62 6.18 18.84
N LEU A 47 -1.21 6.73 17.69
CA LEU A 47 -0.93 8.15 17.50
C LEU A 47 -2.19 9.00 17.27
N GLY A 48 -3.38 8.37 17.18
CA GLY A 48 -4.65 9.05 16.94
C GLY A 48 -4.78 9.63 15.53
N TRP A 49 -3.98 9.16 14.56
CA TRP A 49 -4.02 9.64 13.17
C TRP A 49 -5.17 9.03 12.37
N VAL A 50 -5.61 7.84 12.78
CA VAL A 50 -6.73 7.12 12.19
C VAL A 50 -7.41 6.31 13.28
N ASP A 51 -8.71 6.10 13.18
CA ASP A 51 -9.42 5.18 14.07
C ASP A 51 -9.61 3.79 13.41
N ARG A 52 -9.74 2.77 14.26
CA ARG A 52 -9.90 1.38 13.80
C ARG A 52 -11.18 1.18 12.98
N SER A 53 -12.26 1.90 13.31
CA SER A 53 -13.52 1.84 12.56
C SER A 53 -13.35 2.32 11.12
N THR A 54 -12.57 3.36 10.89
CA THR A 54 -12.29 3.94 9.58
C THR A 54 -11.51 2.94 8.73
N LEU A 55 -10.49 2.28 9.29
CA LEU A 55 -9.75 1.25 8.56
C LEU A 55 -10.64 0.05 8.19
N ASN A 56 -11.51 -0.38 9.10
CA ASN A 56 -12.46 -1.47 8.83
C ASN A 56 -13.49 -1.09 7.76
N ASP A 57 -14.01 0.13 7.81
CA ASP A 57 -14.95 0.66 6.82
C ASP A 57 -14.29 0.79 5.44
N MET A 58 -13.03 1.24 5.39
CA MET A 58 -12.23 1.26 4.17
C MET A 58 -12.07 -0.13 3.58
N GLY A 59 -11.69 -1.13 4.39
CA GLY A 59 -11.57 -2.52 3.92
C GLY A 59 -12.88 -3.06 3.37
N THR A 60 -13.99 -2.80 4.05
CA THR A 60 -15.34 -3.22 3.62
C THR A 60 -15.72 -2.59 2.29
N LYS A 61 -15.52 -1.28 2.12
CA LYS A 61 -15.83 -0.55 0.89
C LYS A 61 -14.93 -0.98 -0.28
N MET A 62 -13.66 -1.24 -0.01
CA MET A 62 -12.74 -1.78 -1.02
C MET A 62 -13.20 -3.16 -1.50
N GLN A 63 -13.62 -4.04 -0.59
CA GLN A 63 -14.14 -5.36 -0.93
C GLN A 63 -15.39 -5.25 -1.81
N GLN A 64 -16.38 -4.43 -1.40
CA GLN A 64 -17.60 -4.18 -2.18
C GLN A 64 -17.29 -3.60 -3.56
N TRP A 65 -16.37 -2.65 -3.65
CA TRP A 65 -15.92 -2.08 -4.93
C TRP A 65 -15.32 -3.14 -5.84
N SER A 66 -14.51 -4.07 -5.30
CA SER A 66 -13.84 -5.11 -6.08
C SER A 66 -14.79 -6.13 -6.73
N GLU A 67 -16.03 -6.20 -6.25
CA GLU A 67 -17.09 -7.06 -6.79
C GLU A 67 -17.86 -6.41 -7.94
N HIS A 68 -17.66 -5.11 -8.17
CA HIS A 68 -18.35 -4.39 -9.24
C HIS A 68 -17.80 -4.82 -10.62
N PRO A 69 -18.67 -5.04 -11.63
CA PRO A 69 -18.25 -5.58 -12.93
C PRO A 69 -17.33 -4.65 -13.74
N ASP A 70 -17.29 -3.35 -13.41
CA ASP A 70 -16.40 -2.36 -14.03
C ASP A 70 -15.16 -2.04 -13.19
N ALA A 71 -14.95 -2.76 -12.09
CA ALA A 71 -13.82 -2.52 -11.22
C ALA A 71 -12.51 -2.73 -11.99
N PHE A 72 -11.64 -1.74 -11.89
CA PHE A 72 -10.34 -1.73 -12.57
C PHE A 72 -9.30 -1.16 -11.61
N LEU A 73 -8.13 -1.81 -11.55
CA LEU A 73 -7.04 -1.37 -10.69
C LEU A 73 -5.79 -1.12 -11.54
N ALA A 74 -5.25 0.10 -11.44
CA ALA A 74 -3.92 0.44 -11.93
C ALA A 74 -3.04 0.88 -10.75
N LEU A 75 -1.83 0.35 -10.70
CA LEU A 75 -0.88 0.56 -9.61
C LEU A 75 0.44 1.07 -10.17
N GLY A 76 0.84 2.27 -9.73
CA GLY A 76 2.19 2.79 -9.92
C GLY A 76 2.96 2.68 -8.61
N ARG A 77 4.17 2.10 -8.65
CA ARG A 77 5.05 2.02 -7.49
C ARG A 77 6.41 2.61 -7.82
N CYS A 78 6.83 3.58 -7.03
CA CYS A 78 8.20 4.10 -7.05
C CYS A 78 8.89 3.71 -5.74
N ARG A 79 10.07 3.11 -5.83
CA ARG A 79 10.90 2.76 -4.67
C ARG A 79 12.28 3.39 -4.85
N ALA A 80 12.74 4.08 -3.82
CA ALA A 80 14.12 4.55 -3.71
C ALA A 80 14.76 3.88 -2.49
N LEU A 81 15.92 3.26 -2.69
CA LEU A 81 16.72 2.69 -1.61
C LEU A 81 17.95 3.57 -1.38
N GLY A 82 18.05 4.13 -0.18
CA GLY A 82 19.22 4.82 0.30
C GLY A 82 20.00 3.94 1.27
N ARG A 83 21.32 3.85 1.10
CA ARG A 83 22.22 3.30 2.11
C ARG A 83 22.98 4.46 2.77
N LYS A 84 23.18 4.36 4.09
CA LYS A 84 24.06 5.27 4.81
C LYS A 84 25.48 4.77 4.63
N ASP A 85 26.39 5.62 4.21
CA ASP A 85 27.80 5.22 4.13
C ASP A 85 28.34 5.03 5.55
N GLU A 86 28.86 3.84 5.86
CA GLU A 86 29.58 3.58 7.10
C GLU A 86 30.99 4.17 6.95
N HIS A 87 31.26 5.26 7.67
CA HIS A 87 32.60 5.76 7.97
C HIS A 87 32.71 5.95 9.48
#